data_AF-A0A3S1A581-F1
#
_entry.id   AF-A0A3S1A581-F1
#
_cell.length_a   1.000
_cell.length_b   1.000
_cell.length_c   1.000
_cell.angle_alpha   90.00
_cell.angle_beta   90.00
_cell.angle_gamma   90.00
#
_symmetry.space_group_name_H-M   'P 1'
#
loop_
_entity.id
_entity.type
_entity.pdbx_description
1 polymer ?
#
loop_
_entity_poly.entity_id
_entity_poly.type
_entity_poly.pdbx_seq_one_letter_code
_entity_poly.pdbx_strand_id
1 'polypeptide(L)'
;MRRPVAPTTRGAPHTPMGYLLLLLPFLLLLDPACPATLDQSAWSSSGYHSNQEMESFLQGLVQRFPNLARIYSIGQSVKGNKLLVIQISGNVTQRTVLRPAFKYVANMHGNEAVGRDLTLRLAEHLLVNYWSDRRVQALVDNTDIHMMPSLNPDGFQVATEGQCTGVQGRYNANGEFCLCCITPSTFRYNANGEFCLCCITPSTFRYNANGEFCLCCITPSTFRYNAN
;
A
#
# COMPACT_ATOMS: atom_id res chain seq x y z
N MET A 1 47.98 73.39 -26.76
CA MET A 1 47.39 72.91 -28.04
C MET A 1 48.03 71.57 -28.38
N ARG A 2 47.20 70.58 -28.79
CA ARG A 2 47.43 69.40 -29.68
C ARG A 2 48.89 68.87 -29.83
N ARG A 3 49.24 67.59 -29.80
CA ARG A 3 48.55 66.27 -30.01
C ARG A 3 49.61 65.14 -29.81
N PRO A 4 49.34 63.83 -30.00
CA PRO A 4 49.66 62.77 -29.03
C PRO A 4 50.58 61.60 -29.50
N VAL A 5 51.04 60.77 -28.53
CA VAL A 5 50.99 59.27 -28.35
C VAL A 5 51.09 58.39 -29.62
N ALA A 6 51.85 57.30 -29.79
CA ALA A 6 52.37 56.15 -28.98
C ALA A 6 53.37 55.33 -29.88
N PRO A 7 53.72 54.03 -29.67
CA PRO A 7 53.69 53.14 -28.50
C PRO A 7 54.96 52.25 -28.31
N THR A 8 54.93 51.50 -27.20
CA THR A 8 55.85 50.49 -26.68
C THR A 8 55.63 49.08 -27.26
N THR A 9 56.68 48.25 -27.30
CA THR A 9 56.59 46.77 -27.39
C THR A 9 57.66 46.13 -26.50
N ARG A 10 57.33 45.10 -25.71
CA ARG A 10 58.23 43.97 -25.39
C ARG A 10 57.54 42.88 -24.54
N GLY A 11 57.78 41.64 -24.96
CA GLY A 11 58.17 40.53 -24.07
C GLY A 11 57.07 39.73 -23.38
N ALA A 12 56.82 38.51 -23.87
CA ALA A 12 56.09 37.47 -23.15
C ALA A 12 57.03 36.70 -22.20
N PRO A 13 56.54 36.23 -21.04
CA PRO A 13 57.16 35.14 -20.31
C PRO A 13 56.25 33.90 -20.21
N HIS A 14 56.91 32.75 -20.19
CA HIS A 14 56.35 31.41 -19.99
C HIS A 14 55.73 31.27 -18.58
N THR A 15 54.57 30.62 -18.48
CA THR A 15 53.96 30.18 -17.22
C THR A 15 53.85 28.65 -17.17
N PRO A 16 53.94 28.05 -15.96
CA PRO A 16 54.22 26.62 -15.80
C PRO A 16 52.95 25.76 -15.83
N MET A 17 53.20 24.51 -16.20
CA MET A 17 52.29 23.38 -16.27
C MET A 17 51.81 22.98 -14.86
N GLY A 18 50.50 23.01 -14.63
CA GLY A 18 49.90 22.48 -13.41
C GLY A 18 48.59 23.17 -13.10
N TYR A 19 47.46 22.54 -13.46
CA TYR A 19 46.10 22.67 -12.90
C TYR A 19 45.05 22.09 -13.88
N LEU A 20 45.31 20.91 -14.49
CA LEU A 20 44.35 20.28 -15.42
C LEU A 20 43.79 18.93 -14.92
N LEU A 21 43.95 18.58 -13.65
CA LEU A 21 43.51 17.27 -13.11
C LEU A 21 42.73 17.39 -11.79
N LEU A 22 41.85 18.39 -11.66
CA LEU A 22 40.91 18.49 -10.52
C LEU A 22 39.48 18.89 -10.93
N LEU A 23 39.05 18.56 -12.15
CA LEU A 23 37.65 18.73 -12.61
C LEU A 23 37.00 17.41 -13.05
N LEU A 24 37.42 16.28 -12.46
CA LEU A 24 36.85 14.94 -12.70
C LEU A 24 36.71 14.15 -11.39
N PRO A 25 36.08 14.73 -10.34
CA PRO A 25 35.08 13.94 -9.63
C PRO A 25 33.89 14.77 -9.12
N PHE A 26 33.50 15.86 -9.79
CA PHE A 26 32.27 16.60 -9.45
C PHE A 26 31.12 16.36 -10.44
N LEU A 27 31.19 15.28 -11.21
CA LEU A 27 30.08 14.77 -12.02
C LEU A 27 29.65 13.38 -11.50
N LEU A 28 29.53 13.24 -10.18
CA LEU A 28 28.95 12.08 -9.49
C LEU A 28 27.85 12.51 -8.51
N LEU A 29 27.13 13.60 -8.82
CA LEU A 29 26.10 14.16 -7.94
C LEU A 29 24.72 14.33 -8.59
N LEU A 30 24.42 13.57 -9.65
CA LEU A 30 23.04 13.40 -10.13
C LEU A 30 22.87 11.99 -10.74
N ASP A 31 23.04 10.96 -9.92
CA ASP A 31 22.06 9.88 -9.98
C ASP A 31 21.26 9.98 -8.69
N PRO A 32 20.01 10.52 -8.73
CA PRO A 32 19.04 10.03 -7.78
C PRO A 32 18.83 8.57 -8.20
N ALA A 33 19.73 7.69 -7.71
CA ALA A 33 19.54 6.26 -7.78
C ALA A 33 18.18 6.04 -7.14
N CYS A 34 17.18 5.87 -7.99
CA CYS A 34 15.90 5.29 -7.65
C CYS A 34 16.29 3.91 -7.12
N PRO A 35 16.36 3.66 -5.80
CA PRO A 35 16.63 2.33 -5.30
C PRO A 35 15.26 1.66 -5.31
N ALA A 36 14.81 1.36 -6.51
CA ALA A 36 13.46 0.92 -6.73
C ALA A 36 13.39 0.04 -7.99
N THR A 37 14.46 -0.70 -8.28
CA THR A 37 14.25 -2.03 -8.81
C THR A 37 13.36 -2.72 -7.79
N LEU A 38 12.09 -2.93 -8.16
CA LEU A 38 11.34 -4.03 -7.57
C LEU A 38 12.29 -5.21 -7.66
N ASP A 39 12.67 -5.75 -6.52
CA ASP A 39 13.29 -7.04 -6.54
C ASP A 39 12.25 -7.97 -7.14
N GLN A 40 12.32 -8.21 -8.45
CA GLN A 40 11.43 -9.14 -9.15
C GLN A 40 11.43 -10.52 -8.47
N SER A 41 12.37 -10.80 -7.57
CA SER A 41 12.37 -11.98 -6.70
C SER A 41 11.17 -12.07 -5.75
N ALA A 42 10.56 -10.98 -5.28
CA ALA A 42 9.45 -11.08 -4.33
C ALA A 42 8.16 -11.65 -4.98
N TRP A 43 8.10 -11.70 -6.31
CA TRP A 43 7.03 -12.31 -7.10
C TRP A 43 7.46 -13.62 -7.78
N SER A 44 8.70 -14.09 -7.52
CA SER A 44 9.25 -15.31 -8.12
C SER A 44 8.74 -16.60 -7.48
N SER A 45 7.77 -16.53 -6.55
CA SER A 45 7.09 -17.71 -6.04
C SER A 45 6.05 -18.16 -7.07
N SER A 46 6.12 -19.42 -7.50
CA SER A 46 5.19 -20.01 -8.47
C SER A 46 3.82 -20.34 -7.86
N GLY A 47 3.33 -19.55 -6.89
CA GLY A 47 2.10 -19.81 -6.15
C GLY A 47 1.56 -18.59 -5.40
N TYR A 48 0.44 -18.76 -4.70
CA TYR A 48 -0.22 -17.68 -3.96
C TYR A 48 0.46 -17.40 -2.61
N HIS A 49 0.60 -16.12 -2.26
CA HIS A 49 1.14 -15.67 -0.98
C HIS A 49 0.34 -16.21 0.22
N SER A 50 1.02 -16.92 1.12
CA SER A 50 0.51 -17.27 2.45
C SER A 50 0.13 -16.02 3.26
N ASN A 51 -0.58 -16.19 4.39
CA ASN A 51 -0.94 -15.06 5.26
C ASN A 51 0.31 -14.31 5.78
N GLN A 52 1.38 -15.04 6.07
CA GLN A 52 2.63 -14.46 6.54
C GLN A 52 3.37 -13.74 5.41
N GLU A 53 3.49 -14.37 4.24
CA GLU A 53 4.14 -13.74 3.08
C GLU A 53 3.39 -12.49 2.62
N MET A 54 2.05 -12.52 2.64
CA MET A 54 1.22 -11.35 2.36
C MET A 54 1.49 -10.21 3.37
N GLU A 55 1.58 -10.52 4.66
CA GLU A 55 1.91 -9.51 5.68
C GLU A 55 3.30 -8.90 5.44
N SER A 56 4.31 -9.74 5.21
CA SER A 56 5.68 -9.29 4.90
C SER A 56 5.74 -8.46 3.62
N PHE A 57 4.98 -8.85 2.59
CA PHE A 57 4.87 -8.11 1.34
C PHE A 57 4.32 -6.70 1.55
N LEU A 58 3.19 -6.58 2.27
CA LEU A 58 2.58 -5.28 2.57
C LEU A 58 3.49 -4.41 3.45
N GLN A 59 4.20 -5.01 4.41
CA GLN A 59 5.20 -4.30 5.21
C GLN A 59 6.35 -3.77 4.34
N GLY A 60 6.84 -4.57 3.39
CA GLY A 60 7.86 -4.15 2.42
C GLY A 60 7.41 -2.95 1.58
N LEU A 61 6.15 -2.95 1.12
CA LEU A 61 5.57 -1.80 0.40
C LEU A 61 5.55 -0.53 1.27
N VAL A 62 5.11 -0.63 2.53
CA VAL A 62 5.07 0.53 3.45
C VAL A 62 6.46 1.06 3.75
N GLN A 63 7.45 0.17 3.96
CA GLN A 63 8.84 0.58 4.19
C GLN A 63 9.43 1.34 2.99
N ARG A 64 9.10 0.92 1.78
CA ARG A 64 9.57 1.56 0.55
C ARG A 64 8.84 2.86 0.21
N PHE A 65 7.56 2.97 0.57
CA PHE A 65 6.71 4.11 0.24
C PHE A 65 6.01 4.72 1.46
N PRO A 66 6.75 5.16 2.50
CA PRO A 66 6.18 5.52 3.81
C PRO A 66 5.23 6.74 3.78
N ASN A 67 5.36 7.62 2.79
CA ASN A 67 4.49 8.80 2.63
C ASN A 67 3.20 8.48 1.85
N LEU A 68 3.21 7.40 1.07
CA LEU A 68 2.11 7.04 0.16
C LEU A 68 1.32 5.83 0.65
N ALA A 69 1.92 4.98 1.48
CA ALA A 69 1.34 3.74 1.95
C ALA A 69 1.40 3.62 3.47
N ARG A 70 0.30 3.16 4.08
CA ARG A 70 0.30 2.67 5.46
C ARG A 70 -0.52 1.38 5.56
N ILE A 71 -0.14 0.50 6.48
CA ILE A 71 -0.94 -0.68 6.82
C ILE A 71 -1.60 -0.51 8.17
N TYR A 72 -2.81 -1.03 8.30
CA TYR A 72 -3.50 -1.15 9.59
C TYR A 72 -4.31 -2.44 9.61
N SER A 73 -4.66 -2.88 10.81
CA SER A 73 -5.49 -4.06 11.01
C SER A 73 -6.91 -3.63 11.39
N ILE A 74 -7.91 -4.25 10.77
CA ILE A 74 -9.32 -4.05 11.10
C ILE A 74 -9.88 -5.21 11.94
N GLY A 75 -9.01 -5.84 12.73
CA GLY A 75 -9.36 -6.96 13.60
C GLY A 75 -8.57 -8.23 13.29
N GLN A 76 -9.04 -9.34 13.84
CA GLN A 76 -8.43 -10.65 13.65
C GLN A 76 -9.48 -11.66 13.21
N SER A 77 -8.98 -12.70 12.54
CA SER A 77 -9.76 -13.84 12.15
C SER A 77 -10.13 -14.70 13.36
N VAL A 78 -10.93 -15.75 13.17
CA VAL A 78 -11.30 -16.70 14.23
C VAL A 78 -10.06 -17.41 14.76
N LYS A 79 -9.15 -17.74 13.85
CA LYS A 79 -7.87 -18.39 14.17
C LYS A 79 -6.75 -17.39 14.49
N GLY A 80 -7.07 -16.10 14.67
CA GLY A 80 -6.12 -15.08 15.10
C GLY A 80 -5.28 -14.45 13.98
N ASN A 81 -5.57 -14.71 12.71
CA ASN A 81 -4.89 -14.07 11.57
C ASN A 81 -5.34 -12.60 11.45
N LYS A 82 -4.41 -11.66 11.28
CA LYS A 82 -4.75 -10.23 11.14
C LYS A 82 -5.58 -9.96 9.87
N LEU A 83 -6.59 -9.11 10.00
CA LEU A 83 -7.36 -8.59 8.88
C LEU A 83 -6.71 -7.30 8.37
N LEU A 84 -5.68 -7.46 7.54
CA LEU A 84 -4.83 -6.36 7.10
C LEU A 84 -5.46 -5.55 5.96
N VAL A 85 -5.28 -4.24 6.03
CA VAL A 85 -5.65 -3.28 4.99
C VAL A 85 -4.43 -2.39 4.70
N ILE A 86 -4.10 -2.21 3.43
CA ILE A 86 -3.16 -1.19 2.97
C ILE A 86 -3.95 0.03 2.48
N GLN A 87 -3.64 1.20 3.02
CA GLN A 87 -4.11 2.49 2.52
C GLN A 87 -3.05 3.08 1.61
N ILE A 88 -3.49 3.54 0.44
CA ILE A 88 -2.68 4.27 -0.53
C ILE A 88 -3.33 5.62 -0.80
N SER A 89 -2.58 6.70 -0.61
CA SER A 89 -3.04 8.08 -0.75
C SER A 89 -1.83 8.98 -0.99
N GLY A 90 -1.99 10.11 -1.68
CA GLY A 90 -0.91 11.10 -1.87
C GLY A 90 -0.30 11.62 -0.55
N ASN A 91 -1.02 11.45 0.57
CA ASN A 91 -0.48 11.58 1.93
C ASN A 91 -1.27 10.67 2.87
N VAL A 92 -0.60 9.74 3.55
CA VAL A 92 -1.24 8.81 4.51
C VAL A 92 -1.17 9.28 5.97
N THR A 93 -0.34 10.27 6.29
CA THR A 93 -0.19 10.83 7.63
C THR A 93 -1.40 11.70 8.01
N GLN A 94 -1.99 12.37 7.03
CA GLN A 94 -3.15 13.22 7.23
C GLN A 94 -4.18 13.03 6.13
N ARG A 95 -5.43 12.72 6.53
CA ARG A 95 -6.56 12.64 5.61
C ARG A 95 -6.89 14.04 5.05
N THR A 96 -6.91 14.16 3.73
CA THR A 96 -7.36 15.38 3.06
C THR A 96 -8.88 15.45 3.00
N VAL A 97 -9.46 16.58 3.41
CA VAL A 97 -10.90 16.83 3.33
C VAL A 97 -11.35 16.84 1.87
N LEU A 98 -12.57 16.38 1.59
CA LEU A 98 -13.16 16.25 0.24
C LEU A 98 -12.46 15.24 -0.70
N ARG A 99 -11.43 14.52 -0.24
CA ARG A 99 -10.89 13.39 -0.99
C ARG A 99 -11.86 12.20 -0.87
N PRO A 100 -12.44 11.71 -1.99
CA PRO A 100 -13.28 10.52 -1.96
C PRO A 100 -12.44 9.33 -1.51
N ALA A 101 -13.11 8.39 -0.85
CA ALA A 101 -12.48 7.15 -0.48
C ALA A 101 -13.07 5.97 -1.22
N PHE A 102 -12.20 5.04 -1.57
CA PHE A 102 -12.51 3.89 -2.36
C PHE A 102 -11.94 2.64 -1.69
N LYS A 103 -12.62 1.49 -1.82
CA LYS A 103 -12.15 0.25 -1.22
C LYS A 103 -12.21 -0.94 -2.18
N TYR A 104 -11.13 -1.72 -2.19
CA TYR A 104 -11.12 -3.09 -2.69
C TYR A 104 -11.13 -4.08 -1.53
N VAL A 105 -12.02 -5.06 -1.58
CA VAL A 105 -12.05 -6.22 -0.67
C VAL A 105 -12.00 -7.47 -1.51
N ALA A 106 -11.03 -8.32 -1.24
CA ALA A 106 -10.85 -9.58 -1.94
C ALA A 106 -10.89 -10.77 -0.99
N ASN A 107 -11.00 -11.96 -1.58
CA ASN A 107 -10.88 -13.25 -0.90
C ASN A 107 -11.81 -13.35 0.32
N MET A 108 -13.07 -12.95 0.13
CA MET A 108 -14.17 -13.21 1.06
C MET A 108 -14.50 -14.71 1.13
N HIS A 109 -14.33 -15.39 0.00
CA HIS A 109 -14.16 -16.83 -0.05
C HIS A 109 -12.66 -17.10 -0.09
N GLY A 110 -12.16 -17.83 0.91
CA GLY A 110 -10.73 -18.07 1.07
C GLY A 110 -10.12 -18.90 -0.06
N ASN A 111 -10.91 -19.77 -0.69
CA ASN A 111 -10.50 -20.58 -1.84
C ASN A 111 -10.47 -19.82 -3.19
N GLU A 112 -10.97 -18.59 -3.25
CA GLU A 112 -10.90 -17.73 -4.44
C GLU A 112 -9.63 -16.87 -4.37
N ALA A 113 -8.47 -17.53 -4.50
CA ALA A 113 -7.14 -16.96 -4.25
C ALA A 113 -6.71 -15.88 -5.28
N VAL A 114 -7.22 -15.92 -6.51
CA VAL A 114 -6.84 -14.98 -7.57
C VAL A 114 -7.09 -13.52 -7.18
N GLY A 115 -8.25 -13.23 -6.58
CA GLY A 115 -8.59 -11.86 -6.16
C GLY A 115 -7.65 -11.31 -5.10
N ARG A 116 -7.14 -12.17 -4.21
CA ARG A 116 -6.14 -11.81 -3.18
C ARG A 116 -4.85 -11.32 -3.84
N ASP A 117 -4.31 -12.11 -4.76
CA ASP A 117 -3.04 -11.80 -5.41
C ASP A 117 -3.14 -10.59 -6.34
N LEU A 118 -4.23 -10.48 -7.11
CA LEU A 118 -4.50 -9.30 -7.94
C LEU A 118 -4.56 -8.01 -7.12
N THR A 119 -5.11 -8.07 -5.91
CA THR A 119 -5.17 -6.90 -5.02
C THR A 119 -3.77 -6.49 -4.54
N LEU A 120 -2.88 -7.45 -4.25
CA LEU A 120 -1.48 -7.18 -3.90
C LEU A 120 -0.72 -6.54 -5.06
N ARG A 121 -0.86 -7.11 -6.27
CA ARG A 121 -0.25 -6.58 -7.50
C ARG A 121 -0.76 -5.19 -7.85
N LEU A 122 -2.05 -4.93 -7.64
CA LEU A 122 -2.61 -3.60 -7.84
C LEU A 122 -1.99 -2.59 -6.85
N ALA A 123 -1.85 -2.96 -5.58
CA ALA A 123 -1.24 -2.08 -4.58
C ALA A 123 0.21 -1.72 -4.94
N GLU A 124 1.01 -2.72 -5.30
CA GLU A 124 2.36 -2.52 -5.79
C GLU A 124 2.39 -1.64 -7.05
N HIS A 125 1.55 -1.95 -8.04
CA HIS A 125 1.49 -1.22 -9.31
C HIS A 125 1.22 0.27 -9.08
N LEU A 126 0.28 0.60 -8.19
CA LEU A 126 -0.05 1.99 -7.85
C LEU A 126 1.13 2.71 -7.19
N LEU A 127 1.88 2.06 -6.31
CA LEU A 127 3.01 2.69 -5.61
C LEU A 127 4.24 2.84 -6.50
N VAL A 128 4.58 1.80 -7.26
CA VAL A 128 5.77 1.78 -8.11
C VAL A 128 5.64 2.75 -9.27
N ASN A 129 4.44 2.87 -9.84
CA ASN A 129 4.20 3.74 -11.00
C ASN A 129 3.74 5.15 -10.60
N TYR A 130 3.67 5.47 -9.31
CA TYR A 130 3.19 6.78 -8.85
C TYR A 130 3.97 7.96 -9.44
N TRP A 131 5.29 7.84 -9.61
CA TRP A 131 6.14 8.90 -10.15
C TRP A 131 6.36 8.81 -11.68
N SER A 132 5.95 7.72 -12.32
CA SER A 132 6.19 7.46 -13.75
C SER A 132 4.93 7.55 -14.61
N ASP A 133 3.75 7.23 -14.06
CA ASP A 133 2.47 7.28 -14.76
C ASP A 133 1.56 8.38 -14.19
N ARG A 134 1.29 9.40 -15.01
CA ARG A 134 0.42 10.54 -14.65
C ARG A 134 -1.00 10.12 -14.28
N ARG A 135 -1.52 9.03 -14.85
CA ARG A 135 -2.86 8.51 -14.52
C ARG A 135 -2.86 7.88 -13.13
N VAL A 136 -1.82 7.13 -12.77
CA VAL A 136 -1.66 6.55 -11.44
C VAL A 136 -1.47 7.65 -10.40
N GLN A 137 -0.62 8.63 -10.68
CA GLN A 137 -0.41 9.79 -9.82
C GLN A 137 -1.73 10.53 -9.55
N ALA A 138 -2.46 10.89 -10.59
CA ALA A 138 -3.74 11.58 -10.46
C ALA A 138 -4.77 10.76 -9.66
N LEU A 139 -4.79 9.43 -9.80
CA LEU A 139 -5.67 8.57 -9.02
C LEU A 139 -5.33 8.59 -7.52
N VAL A 140 -4.05 8.44 -7.18
CA VAL A 140 -3.55 8.39 -5.78
C VAL A 140 -3.64 9.76 -5.09
N ASP A 141 -3.44 10.86 -5.82
CA ASP A 141 -3.55 12.22 -5.28
C ASP A 141 -4.99 12.63 -4.96
N ASN A 142 -5.94 12.11 -5.74
CA ASN A 142 -7.34 12.49 -5.66
C ASN A 142 -8.24 11.45 -4.98
N THR A 143 -7.72 10.28 -4.59
CA THR A 143 -8.52 9.21 -3.97
C THR A 143 -7.78 8.59 -2.80
N ASP A 144 -8.52 8.35 -1.70
CA ASP A 144 -8.03 7.57 -0.58
C ASP A 144 -8.38 6.10 -0.78
N ILE A 145 -7.40 5.29 -1.18
CA ILE A 145 -7.62 3.92 -1.65
C ILE A 145 -7.28 2.94 -0.51
N HIS A 146 -8.26 2.18 -0.05
CA HIS A 146 -8.06 1.13 0.94
C HIS A 146 -8.20 -0.25 0.31
N MET A 147 -7.20 -1.11 0.45
CA MET A 147 -7.21 -2.43 -0.15
C MET A 147 -7.04 -3.50 0.91
N MET A 148 -8.02 -4.40 0.99
CA MET A 148 -8.02 -5.56 1.86
C MET A 148 -7.85 -6.82 1.01
N PRO A 149 -6.63 -7.36 0.89
CA PRO A 149 -6.38 -8.51 0.02
C PRO A 149 -7.07 -9.79 0.50
N SER A 150 -7.33 -9.91 1.81
CA SER A 150 -7.89 -11.13 2.38
C SER A 150 -8.88 -10.86 3.51
N LEU A 151 -10.17 -11.00 3.22
CA LEU A 151 -11.21 -10.99 4.24
C LEU A 151 -11.34 -12.34 4.98
N ASN A 152 -11.07 -13.46 4.32
CA ASN A 152 -11.15 -14.80 4.91
C ASN A 152 -9.78 -15.52 4.92
N PRO A 153 -8.82 -15.04 5.74
CA PRO A 153 -7.48 -15.63 5.82
C PRO A 153 -7.49 -17.07 6.37
N ASP A 154 -8.49 -17.43 7.16
CA ASP A 154 -8.63 -18.79 7.73
C ASP A 154 -9.08 -19.80 6.68
N GLY A 155 -10.02 -19.39 5.81
CA GLY A 155 -10.47 -20.16 4.66
C GLY A 155 -9.35 -20.34 3.65
N PHE A 156 -8.55 -19.31 3.41
CA PHE A 156 -7.40 -19.38 2.50
C PHE A 156 -6.37 -20.41 2.97
N GLN A 157 -6.05 -20.45 4.27
CA GLN A 157 -5.09 -21.42 4.83
C GLN A 157 -5.50 -22.89 4.65
N VAL A 158 -6.80 -23.19 4.59
CA VAL A 158 -7.28 -24.55 4.43
C VAL A 158 -7.63 -24.89 2.98
N ALA A 159 -7.64 -23.91 2.08
CA ALA A 159 -7.86 -24.12 0.66
C ALA A 159 -6.65 -24.83 0.03
N THR A 160 -6.89 -25.60 -1.02
CA THR A 160 -5.84 -26.31 -1.76
C THR A 160 -5.78 -25.78 -3.18
N GLU A 161 -4.59 -25.35 -3.60
CA GLU A 161 -4.36 -24.90 -4.97
C GLU A 161 -4.67 -26.03 -5.97
N GLY A 162 -5.21 -25.66 -7.13
CA GLY A 162 -5.65 -26.60 -8.17
C GLY A 162 -7.06 -27.20 -7.95
N GLN A 163 -7.69 -26.99 -6.79
CA GLN A 163 -9.08 -27.44 -6.53
C GLN A 163 -10.11 -26.37 -6.90
N CYS A 164 -10.36 -26.18 -8.20
CA CYS A 164 -11.20 -25.08 -8.72
C CYS A 164 -12.71 -25.19 -8.41
N THR A 165 -13.21 -26.40 -8.11
CA THR A 165 -14.63 -26.65 -7.81
C THR A 165 -14.88 -27.00 -6.35
N GLY A 166 -13.86 -26.92 -5.49
CA GLY A 166 -13.94 -27.30 -4.09
C GLY A 166 -14.68 -26.27 -3.23
N VAL A 167 -15.40 -26.73 -2.20
CA VAL A 167 -16.00 -25.87 -1.16
C VAL A 167 -15.04 -25.62 0.02
N GLN A 168 -13.95 -26.38 0.10
CA GLN A 168 -12.95 -26.27 1.15
C GLN A 168 -12.29 -24.90 1.10
N GLY A 169 -12.35 -24.16 2.21
CA GLY A 169 -11.84 -22.79 2.31
C GLY A 169 -12.79 -21.70 1.79
N ARG A 170 -13.97 -22.05 1.28
CA ARG A 170 -14.99 -21.07 0.85
C ARG A 170 -15.61 -20.34 2.04
N TYR A 171 -16.00 -21.08 3.07
CA TYR A 171 -16.54 -20.54 4.31
C TYR A 171 -15.44 -20.03 5.24
N ASN A 172 -15.78 -19.17 6.19
CA ASN A 172 -14.85 -18.84 7.28
C ASN A 172 -14.76 -19.99 8.30
N ALA A 173 -13.90 -19.87 9.31
CA ALA A 173 -13.67 -20.93 10.29
C ALA A 173 -14.89 -21.27 11.18
N ASN A 174 -15.97 -20.49 11.12
CA ASN A 174 -17.24 -20.79 11.78
C ASN A 174 -18.27 -21.45 10.87
N GLY A 175 -17.89 -21.80 9.64
CA GLY A 175 -18.81 -22.35 8.64
C GLY A 175 -19.76 -21.30 8.06
N GLU A 176 -19.58 -20.02 8.39
CA GLU A 176 -20.40 -18.93 7.90
C GLU A 176 -19.90 -18.46 6.53
N PHE A 177 -20.86 -18.12 5.67
CA PHE A 177 -20.56 -17.46 4.40
C PHE A 177 -20.42 -15.96 4.66
N CYS A 178 -19.28 -15.37 4.30
CA CYS A 178 -19.08 -13.93 4.45
C CYS A 178 -19.91 -13.16 3.41
N LEU A 179 -21.21 -12.96 3.67
CA LEU A 179 -22.06 -12.02 2.94
C LEU A 179 -21.74 -10.59 3.41
N CYS A 180 -20.57 -10.08 3.03
CA CYS A 180 -20.32 -8.65 3.09
C CYS A 180 -21.11 -7.97 1.98
N CYS A 181 -22.27 -7.39 2.30
CA CYS A 181 -22.91 -6.41 1.42
C CYS A 181 -22.03 -5.16 1.38
N ILE A 182 -21.13 -5.05 0.39
CA ILE A 182 -20.33 -3.85 0.12
C ILE A 182 -21.25 -2.79 -0.52
N THR A 183 -22.26 -2.35 0.21
CA THR A 183 -23.11 -1.21 -0.19
C THR A 183 -22.44 0.09 0.24
N PRO A 184 -22.56 1.20 -0.51
CA PRO A 184 -21.95 2.49 -0.15
C PRO A 184 -22.28 3.00 1.27
N SER A 185 -23.37 2.54 1.88
CA SER A 185 -23.77 2.88 3.24
C SER A 185 -22.87 2.30 4.34
N THR A 186 -21.98 1.35 4.01
CA THR A 186 -21.07 0.65 4.95
C THR A 186 -19.68 1.26 5.08
N PHE A 187 -19.38 2.34 4.34
CA PHE A 187 -18.14 3.10 4.55
C PHE A 187 -18.24 3.93 5.83
N ARG A 188 -17.51 3.51 6.87
CA ARG A 188 -17.33 4.24 8.13
C ARG A 188 -15.85 4.38 8.42
N TYR A 189 -15.50 5.50 9.04
CA TYR A 189 -14.17 5.83 9.52
C TYR A 189 -14.20 5.98 11.03
N ASN A 190 -13.18 5.49 11.72
CA ASN A 190 -12.93 5.87 13.10
C ASN A 190 -12.35 7.30 13.18
N ALA A 191 -12.13 7.80 14.39
CA ALA A 191 -11.56 9.13 14.63
C ALA A 191 -10.17 9.33 14.00
N ASN A 192 -9.43 8.23 13.76
CA ASN A 192 -8.10 8.22 13.14
C ASN A 192 -8.17 8.10 11.60
N GLY A 193 -9.36 8.16 11.00
CA GLY A 193 -9.55 8.00 9.57
C GLY A 193 -9.26 6.58 9.06
N GLU A 194 -9.29 5.57 9.95
CA GLU A 194 -9.15 4.16 9.60
C GLU A 194 -10.51 3.56 9.31
N PHE A 195 -10.52 2.62 8.37
CA PHE A 195 -11.73 1.98 7.89
C PHE A 195 -12.32 1.00 8.91
N CYS A 196 -13.65 0.97 8.98
CA CYS A 196 -14.40 -0.05 9.73
C CYS A 196 -15.28 -0.89 8.79
N LEU A 197 -15.23 -2.23 8.92
CA LEU A 197 -16.09 -3.13 8.13
C LEU A 197 -17.46 -3.27 8.82
N CYS A 198 -18.50 -2.72 8.21
CA CYS A 198 -19.88 -2.99 8.61
C CYS A 198 -20.41 -4.20 7.81
N CYS A 199 -20.59 -5.35 8.46
CA CYS A 199 -21.39 -6.43 7.90
C CYS A 199 -22.87 -6.15 8.21
N ILE A 200 -23.74 -6.11 7.21
CA ILE A 200 -25.19 -5.96 7.47
C ILE A 200 -25.72 -7.33 7.88
N THR A 201 -25.85 -7.60 9.18
CA THR A 201 -26.90 -8.49 9.67
C THR A 201 -28.10 -7.63 10.11
N PRO A 202 -29.35 -8.15 10.11
CA PRO A 202 -30.54 -7.33 10.35
C PRO A 202 -30.69 -6.79 11.77
N SER A 203 -29.74 -7.02 12.66
CA SER A 203 -29.91 -6.75 14.09
C SER A 203 -28.62 -6.26 14.74
N THR A 204 -28.73 -5.06 15.32
CA THR A 204 -27.88 -4.40 16.33
C THR A 204 -26.61 -3.65 15.88
N PHE A 205 -26.75 -2.34 15.73
CA PHE A 205 -25.67 -1.36 15.86
C PHE A 205 -25.23 -1.24 17.34
N ARG A 206 -23.94 -1.36 17.64
CA ARG A 206 -23.39 -0.95 18.96
C ARG A 206 -22.13 -0.11 18.79
N TYR A 207 -21.98 0.88 19.67
CA TYR A 207 -20.79 1.71 19.83
C TYR A 207 -20.01 1.22 21.05
N ASN A 208 -18.67 1.30 21.02
CA ASN A 208 -17.88 1.15 22.24
C ASN A 208 -17.93 2.45 23.07
N ALA A 209 -17.43 2.41 24.31
CA ALA A 209 -17.46 3.54 25.26
C ALA A 209 -16.68 4.79 24.78
N ASN A 210 -15.86 4.66 23.74
CA ASN A 210 -15.04 5.74 23.17
C ASN A 210 -15.62 6.30 21.85
N GLY A 211 -16.80 5.86 21.42
CA GLY A 211 -17.42 6.31 20.17
C GLY A 211 -16.77 5.73 18.91
N GLU A 212 -15.92 4.71 19.03
CA GLU A 212 -15.29 4.04 17.90
C GLU A 212 -16.22 2.95 17.35
N PHE A 213 -16.33 2.91 16.01
CA PHE A 213 -17.01 1.82 15.33
C PHE A 213 -16.05 0.63 15.26
N CYS A 214 -16.12 -0.27 16.25
CA CYS A 214 -15.58 -1.61 16.11
C CYS A 214 -16.51 -2.42 15.20
N LEU A 215 -15.97 -3.48 14.58
CA LEU A 215 -16.64 -4.50 13.77
C LEU A 215 -17.96 -5.03 14.41
N CYS A 216 -19.04 -4.24 14.38
CA CYS A 216 -20.33 -4.62 14.94
C CYS A 216 -21.20 -5.12 13.81
N CYS A 217 -21.11 -6.44 13.59
CA CYS A 217 -22.22 -7.33 13.21
C CYS A 217 -21.65 -8.59 12.56
N ILE A 218 -20.82 -9.31 13.30
CA ILE A 218 -20.66 -10.73 13.05
C ILE A 218 -20.91 -11.38 14.41
N THR A 219 -21.80 -12.36 14.47
CA THR A 219 -22.24 -13.01 15.72
C THR A 219 -21.04 -13.38 16.61
N PRO A 220 -21.19 -13.52 17.93
CA PRO A 220 -20.08 -13.89 18.84
C PRO A 220 -19.33 -15.16 18.43
N SER A 221 -19.96 -15.99 17.60
CA SER A 221 -19.35 -17.14 16.96
C SER A 221 -18.31 -16.77 15.90
N THR A 222 -18.54 -15.75 15.07
CA THR A 222 -17.93 -15.68 13.73
C THR A 222 -16.54 -15.02 13.66
N PHE A 223 -16.20 -14.11 14.58
CA PHE A 223 -14.85 -13.53 14.75
C PHE A 223 -14.75 -12.97 16.18
N ARG A 224 -13.84 -13.49 17.02
CA ARG A 224 -13.63 -12.94 18.37
C ARG A 224 -12.82 -11.64 18.28
N TYR A 225 -13.46 -10.52 18.59
CA TYR A 225 -12.76 -9.28 18.91
C TYR A 225 -12.34 -9.33 20.39
N ASN A 226 -11.03 -9.29 20.65
CA ASN A 226 -10.51 -9.01 21.98
C ASN A 226 -10.26 -7.50 22.04
N ALA A 227 -11.16 -6.76 22.66
CA ALA A 227 -10.94 -5.37 23.01
C ALA A 227 -10.22 -5.37 24.37
N ASN A 228 -8.91 -5.12 24.36
CA ASN A 228 -8.18 -4.65 25.54
C ASN A 228 -8.01 -3.14 25.42
#